data_AF-A0A536TB63-F1
#
_entry.id   AF-A0A536TB63-F1
#
_cell.length_a   1.000
_cell.length_b   1.000
_cell.length_c   1.000
_cell.angle_alpha   90.00
_cell.angle_beta   90.00
_cell.angle_gamma   90.00
#
_symmetry.space_group_name_H-M   'P 1'
#
loop_
_entity.id
_entity.type
_entity.pdbx_description
1 polymer ?
#
loop_
_entity_poly.entity_id
_entity_poly.type
_entity_poly.pdbx_seq_one_letter_code
_entity_poly.pdbx_strand_id
1 'polypeptide(L)'
;GALGWIDTYALPAKGRNDAAAYAWINFNMRPEIAAKVAGSAGNFTAAKGADQLMDAKLKAQFAKSFPEAALKNVKWYPAVPAGIEDIEGKVLDRVKAAN
;
A
#
# COMPACT_ATOMS: atom_id res chain seq x y z
N GLY A 1 -11.20 -2.57 -14.36
CA GLY A 1 -10.34 -1.55 -13.74
C GLY A 1 -9.07 -2.20 -13.26
N ALA A 2 -8.07 -1.41 -12.89
CA ALA A 2 -6.81 -1.92 -12.34
C ALA A 2 -7.04 -2.64 -11.00
N LEU A 3 -6.20 -3.65 -10.71
CA LEU A 3 -6.09 -4.20 -9.37
C LEU A 3 -5.44 -3.15 -8.46
N GLY A 4 -6.02 -2.89 -7.29
CA GLY A 4 -5.43 -2.01 -6.28
C GLY A 4 -5.30 -2.71 -4.94
N TRP A 5 -4.29 -2.35 -4.16
CA TRP A 5 -4.10 -2.82 -2.79
C TRP A 5 -3.62 -1.66 -1.90
N ILE A 6 -3.73 -1.83 -0.60
CA ILE A 6 -3.29 -0.85 0.41
C ILE A 6 -2.48 -1.61 1.45
N ASP A 7 -1.22 -1.24 1.60
CA ASP A 7 -0.39 -1.71 2.70
C ASP A 7 -0.64 -0.83 3.94
N THR A 8 -0.81 -1.47 5.09
CA THR A 8 -1.11 -0.79 6.36
C THR A 8 -0.22 -1.28 7.48
N TYR A 9 -0.15 -0.49 8.56
CA TYR A 9 0.49 -0.92 9.79
C TYR A 9 -0.40 -1.89 10.56
N ALA A 10 0.21 -2.93 11.13
CA ALA A 10 -0.42 -3.84 12.07
C ALA A 10 0.49 -4.04 13.29
N LEU A 11 -0.09 -4.14 14.48
CA LEU A 11 0.64 -4.49 15.70
C LEU A 11 0.40 -5.99 15.99
N PRO A 12 1.45 -6.82 15.99
CA PRO A 12 1.30 -8.22 16.36
C PRO A 12 0.82 -8.38 17.81
N ALA A 13 -0.10 -9.30 18.07
CA ALA A 13 -0.68 -9.51 19.41
C ALA A 13 0.34 -9.91 20.49
N LYS A 14 1.52 -10.44 20.10
CA LYS A 14 2.63 -10.80 20.99
C LYS A 14 3.77 -9.76 20.95
N GLY A 15 3.46 -8.54 20.53
CA GLY A 15 4.36 -7.39 20.58
C GLY A 15 4.86 -7.15 22.00
N ARG A 16 6.04 -6.53 22.12
CA ARG A 16 6.69 -6.30 23.42
C ARG A 16 6.82 -4.81 23.77
N ASN A 17 6.50 -3.91 22.84
CA ASN A 17 6.69 -2.48 23.02
C ASN A 17 5.73 -1.65 22.15
N ASP A 18 4.45 -1.67 22.53
CA ASP A 18 3.40 -0.98 21.78
C ASP A 18 3.59 0.55 21.82
N ALA A 19 4.09 1.09 22.92
CA ALA A 19 4.37 2.52 23.04
C ALA A 19 5.35 3.01 21.96
N ALA A 20 6.44 2.28 21.72
CA ALA A 20 7.39 2.61 20.66
C ALA A 20 6.78 2.39 19.26
N ALA A 21 5.98 1.34 19.07
CA ALA A 21 5.30 1.08 17.80
C ALA A 21 4.33 2.23 17.44
N TYR A 22 3.50 2.67 18.38
CA TYR A 22 2.61 3.81 18.18
C TYR A 22 3.37 5.11 17.93
N ALA A 23 4.46 5.36 18.67
CA ALA A 23 5.31 6.54 18.44
C ALA A 23 5.89 6.55 17.02
N TRP A 24 6.34 5.40 16.52
CA TRP A 24 6.86 5.25 15.16
C TRP A 24 5.80 5.44 14.08
N ILE A 25 4.62 4.82 14.25
CA ILE A 25 3.50 4.99 13.32
C ILE A 25 3.07 6.45 13.28
N ASN A 26 2.92 7.09 14.44
CA ASN A 26 2.56 8.50 14.52
C ASN A 26 3.60 9.41 13.87
N PHE A 27 4.90 9.11 14.02
CA PHE A 27 5.97 9.83 13.32
C PHE A 27 5.87 9.67 11.80
N ASN A 28 5.71 8.45 11.30
CA ASN A 28 5.61 8.18 9.86
C ASN A 28 4.38 8.82 9.21
N MET A 29 3.27 8.91 9.94
CA MET A 29 2.00 9.45 9.44
C MET A 29 1.94 10.99 9.42
N ARG A 30 2.97 11.70 9.92
CA ARG A 30 3.06 13.16 9.74
C ARG A 30 3.24 13.48 8.26
N PRO A 31 2.50 14.45 7.68
CA PRO A 31 2.48 14.69 6.24
C PRO A 31 3.88 14.84 5.60
N GLU A 32 4.77 15.59 6.25
CA GLU A 32 6.13 15.86 5.79
C GLU A 32 7.04 14.63 5.85
N ILE A 33 6.79 13.70 6.78
CA ILE A 33 7.52 12.44 6.88
C ILE A 33 6.98 11.45 5.87
N ALA A 34 5.66 11.31 5.78
CA ALA A 34 5.00 10.44 4.82
C ALA A 34 5.37 10.79 3.37
N ALA A 35 5.46 12.09 3.03
CA ALA A 35 5.89 12.54 1.71
C ALA A 35 7.34 12.13 1.40
N LYS A 36 8.25 12.22 2.39
CA LYS A 36 9.65 11.77 2.25
C LYS A 36 9.74 10.26 2.05
N VAL A 37 9.01 9.48 2.84
CA VAL A 37 8.96 8.02 2.72
C VAL A 37 8.41 7.61 1.35
N ALA A 38 7.30 8.21 0.93
CA ALA A 38 6.69 7.97 -0.38
C ALA A 38 7.65 8.28 -1.53
N GLY A 39 8.33 9.43 -1.49
CA GLY A 39 9.33 9.83 -2.47
C GLY A 39 10.52 8.86 -2.54
N SER A 40 10.97 8.32 -1.38
CA SER A 40 12.05 7.34 -1.34
C SER A 40 11.63 5.95 -1.83
N ALA A 41 10.39 5.53 -1.54
CA ALA A 41 9.89 4.22 -1.91
C ALA A 41 9.39 4.15 -3.37
N GLY A 42 9.13 5.29 -4.00
CA GLY A 42 8.53 5.37 -5.34
C GLY A 42 7.02 5.07 -5.35
N ASN A 43 6.39 5.02 -4.17
CA ASN A 43 4.97 4.74 -3.98
C ASN A 43 4.21 6.00 -3.54
N PHE A 44 2.88 5.90 -3.49
CA PHE A 44 2.00 6.93 -2.92
C PHE A 44 1.72 6.65 -1.44
N THR A 45 1.31 7.69 -0.70
CA THR A 45 0.94 7.57 0.71
C THR A 45 -0.53 7.91 0.93
N ALA A 46 -1.16 7.21 1.87
CA ALA A 46 -2.52 7.50 2.33
C ALA A 46 -2.56 8.59 3.43
N ALA A 47 -1.41 9.13 3.84
CA ALA A 47 -1.35 10.19 4.85
C ALA A 47 -1.96 11.50 4.30
N LYS A 48 -3.01 11.98 4.95
CA LYS A 48 -3.74 13.19 4.54
C LYS A 48 -2.82 14.41 4.49
N GLY A 49 -2.80 15.10 3.35
CA GLY A 49 -2.03 16.34 3.15
C GLY A 49 -0.57 16.11 2.73
N ALA A 50 -0.07 14.87 2.73
CA ALA A 50 1.28 14.56 2.27
C ALA A 50 1.44 14.79 0.75
N ASP A 51 0.37 14.63 -0.02
CA ASP A 51 0.31 14.87 -1.47
C ASP A 51 0.70 16.30 -1.87
N GLN A 52 0.48 17.27 -0.98
CA GLN A 52 0.87 18.67 -1.19
C GLN A 52 2.36 18.91 -0.97
N LEU A 53 3.05 17.96 -0.33
CA LEU A 53 4.47 18.02 0.02
C LEU A 53 5.34 17.08 -0.84
N MET A 54 4.72 16.32 -1.74
CA MET A 54 5.42 15.41 -2.66
C MET A 54 6.01 16.17 -3.86
N ASP A 55 7.04 15.56 -4.48
CA ASP A 55 7.64 16.07 -5.71
C ASP A 55 6.60 16.32 -6.80
N ALA A 56 6.73 17.45 -7.51
CA ALA A 56 5.74 17.91 -8.49
C ALA A 56 5.54 16.91 -9.64
N LYS A 57 6.61 16.23 -10.07
CA LYS A 57 6.52 15.22 -11.14
C LYS A 57 5.75 14.01 -10.64
N LEU A 58 6.03 13.53 -9.43
CA LEU A 58 5.33 12.37 -8.84
C LEU A 58 3.84 12.68 -8.62
N LYS A 59 3.51 13.88 -8.15
CA LYS A 59 2.12 14.35 -8.00
C LYS A 59 1.38 14.39 -9.35
N ALA A 60 2.01 14.94 -10.38
CA ALA A 60 1.42 14.99 -11.73
C ALA A 60 1.23 13.60 -12.33
N GLN A 61 2.20 12.70 -12.15
CA GLN A 61 2.09 11.30 -12.57
C GLN A 61 0.95 10.58 -11.87
N PHE A 62 0.78 10.77 -10.56
CA PHE A 62 -0.35 10.21 -9.81
C PHE A 62 -1.69 10.65 -10.38
N ALA A 63 -1.89 11.97 -10.50
CA ALA A 63 -3.15 12.53 -10.98
C ALA A 63 -3.48 12.06 -12.40
N LYS A 64 -2.46 11.89 -13.25
CA LYS A 64 -2.62 11.37 -14.61
C LYS A 64 -2.92 9.86 -14.64
N SER A 65 -2.26 9.06 -13.79
CA SER A 65 -2.46 7.61 -13.73
C SER A 65 -3.80 7.23 -13.12
N PHE A 66 -4.31 8.05 -12.20
CA PHE A 66 -5.50 7.75 -11.41
C PHE A 66 -6.54 8.90 -11.50
N PRO A 67 -7.10 9.18 -12.69
CA PRO A 67 -8.24 10.09 -12.79
C PRO A 67 -9.44 9.54 -11.98
N GLU A 68 -10.36 10.40 -11.56
CA GLU A 68 -11.44 10.03 -10.65
C GLU A 68 -12.26 8.82 -11.12
N ALA A 69 -12.57 8.72 -12.43
CA ALA A 69 -13.27 7.58 -13.00
C ALA A 69 -12.47 6.27 -12.89
N ALA A 70 -11.14 6.33 -13.00
CA ALA A 70 -10.27 5.16 -12.83
C ALA A 70 -10.20 4.75 -11.35
N LEU A 71 -10.07 5.72 -10.43
CA LEU A 71 -10.10 5.47 -8.98
C LEU A 71 -11.40 4.79 -8.54
N LYS A 72 -12.55 5.28 -9.04
CA LYS A 72 -13.86 4.66 -8.78
C LYS A 72 -14.02 3.26 -9.38
N ASN A 73 -13.21 2.91 -10.37
CA ASN A 73 -13.24 1.61 -11.04
C ASN A 73 -12.10 0.67 -10.61
N VAL A 74 -11.31 1.04 -9.59
CA VAL A 74 -10.30 0.14 -9.01
C VAL A 74 -10.99 -1.13 -8.52
N LYS A 75 -10.41 -2.27 -8.86
CA LYS A 75 -10.80 -3.58 -8.34
C LYS A 75 -9.89 -3.86 -7.16
N TRP A 76 -10.34 -3.51 -5.96
CA TRP A 76 -9.54 -3.66 -4.76
C TRP A 76 -9.32 -5.13 -4.45
N TYR A 77 -8.08 -5.50 -4.13
CA TYR A 77 -7.72 -6.83 -3.70
C TYR A 77 -8.54 -7.17 -2.45
N PRO A 78 -9.29 -8.28 -2.46
CA PRO A 78 -10.19 -8.62 -1.36
C PRO A 78 -9.40 -9.06 -0.12
N ALA A 79 -10.05 -9.05 1.03
CA ALA A 79 -9.54 -9.80 2.17
C ALA A 79 -9.44 -11.28 1.77
N VAL A 80 -8.26 -11.88 1.93
CA VAL A 80 -7.99 -13.26 1.51
C VAL A 80 -8.76 -14.22 2.42
N PRO A 81 -9.75 -14.96 1.90
CA PRO A 81 -10.44 -15.99 2.66
C PRO A 81 -9.50 -17.16 2.95
N ALA A 82 -9.76 -17.86 4.06
CA ALA A 82 -9.02 -19.07 4.40
C ALA A 82 -9.05 -20.08 3.22
N GLY A 83 -7.89 -20.68 2.93
CA GLY A 83 -7.75 -21.70 1.89
C GLY A 83 -7.57 -21.19 0.46
N ILE A 84 -7.75 -19.88 0.17
CA ILE A 84 -7.43 -19.34 -1.16
C ILE A 84 -5.92 -19.41 -1.45
N GLU A 85 -5.08 -19.04 -0.48
CA GLU A 85 -3.62 -19.04 -0.65
C GLU A 85 -3.07 -20.44 -0.99
N ASP A 86 -3.62 -21.49 -0.37
CA ASP A 86 -3.24 -22.88 -0.63
C ASP A 86 -3.56 -23.30 -2.07
N ILE A 87 -4.70 -22.83 -2.60
CA ILE A 87 -5.11 -23.10 -3.98
C ILE A 87 -4.23 -22.32 -4.94
N GLU A 88 -4.02 -21.03 -4.69
CA GLU A 88 -3.16 -20.16 -5.49
C GLU A 88 -1.73 -20.69 -5.56
N GLY A 89 -1.16 -21.11 -4.43
CA GLY A 89 0.17 -21.72 -4.35
C GLY A 89 0.29 -22.97 -5.22
N LYS A 90 -0.66 -23.92 -5.10
CA LYS A 90 -0.66 -25.16 -5.91
C LYS A 90 -0.78 -24.87 -7.42
N VAL A 91 -1.56 -23.87 -7.81
CA VAL A 91 -1.69 -23.47 -9.21
C VAL A 91 -0.40 -22.82 -9.70
N LEU A 92 0.20 -21.93 -8.90
CA LEU A 92 1.46 -21.28 -9.22
C LEU A 92 2.60 -22.29 -9.41
N ASP A 93 2.66 -23.32 -8.58
CA ASP A 93 3.66 -24.39 -8.71
C ASP A 93 3.53 -25.14 -10.04
N ARG A 94 2.29 -25.43 -10.48
CA ARG A 94 2.04 -26.05 -11.79
C ARG A 94 2.49 -25.17 -12.94
N VAL A 95 2.22 -23.86 -12.87
CA VAL A 95 2.63 -22.89 -13.89
C VAL A 95 4.16 -22.80 -13.96
N LYS A 96 4.84 -22.74 -12.81
CA LYS A 96 6.30 -22.68 -12.74
C LYS A 96 6.95 -23.95 -13.30
N ALA A 97 6.36 -25.12 -13.07
CA ALA A 97 6.88 -26.39 -13.58
C ALA A 97 6.70 -26.57 -15.10
N ALA A 98 5.87 -25.75 -15.75
CA ALA A 98 5.59 -25.81 -17.18
C ALA A 98 6.48 -24.87 -18.04
N ASN A 99 7.32 -24.06 -17.40
CA ASN A 99 8.32 -23.17 -18.05
C ASN A 99 9.74 -23.66 -17.73
#